data_AF-A0AAN8FTY1-F1
#
_entry.id   AF-A0AAN8FTY1-F1
#
_cell.length_a   1.000
_cell.length_b   1.000
_cell.length_c   1.000
_cell.angle_alpha   90.00
_cell.angle_beta   90.00
_cell.angle_gamma   90.00
#
_symmetry.space_group_name_H-M   'P 1'
#
loop_
_entity.id
_entity.type
_entity.pdbx_description
1 polymer ?
#
loop_
_entity_poly.entity_id
_entity_poly.type
_entity_poly.pdbx_seq_one_letter_code
_entity_poly.pdbx_strand_id
1 'polypeptide(L)'
;MGNSTRQKRQISYGVTKWENNKVFYYFDASIPTVNRAYIRTILNYLMARVCIDFVENAAATNRIKVFDGAGCYSAIGMQGGEQSLSLSPDCVVVSFCFCVIFPFRHSLSVFKGKV
;
A
#
# COMPACT_ATOMS: atom_id res chain seq x y z
N MET A 1 -20.69 23.77 -29.13
CA MET A 1 -19.32 23.49 -28.65
C MET A 1 -19.39 22.36 -27.63
N GLY A 2 -19.01 21.15 -28.04
CA GLY A 2 -19.06 19.95 -27.20
C GLY A 2 -18.00 20.02 -26.11
N ASN A 3 -18.44 20.15 -24.86
CA ASN A 3 -17.57 20.19 -23.70
C ASN A 3 -17.03 18.77 -23.48
N SER A 4 -15.82 18.51 -23.97
CA SER A 4 -15.07 17.29 -23.70
C SER A 4 -14.77 17.23 -22.21
N THR A 5 -15.67 16.61 -21.44
CA THR A 5 -15.43 16.26 -20.05
C THR A 5 -14.19 15.39 -20.03
N ARG A 6 -13.07 15.95 -19.56
CA ARG A 6 -11.83 15.21 -19.33
C ARG A 6 -12.16 14.04 -18.42
N GLN A 7 -12.37 12.85 -18.98
CA GLN A 7 -12.50 11.64 -18.20
C GLN A 7 -11.19 11.44 -17.47
N LYS A 8 -11.20 11.63 -16.16
CA LYS A 8 -10.14 11.14 -15.30
C LYS A 8 -10.04 9.66 -15.59
N ARG A 9 -8.88 9.20 -16.05
CA ARG A 9 -8.53 7.78 -16.18
C ARG A 9 -8.55 7.17 -14.78
N GLN A 10 -9.74 6.85 -14.29
CA GLN A 10 -9.92 5.98 -13.15
C GLN A 10 -9.58 4.59 -13.63
N ILE A 11 -8.58 3.95 -13.04
CA ILE A 11 -8.55 2.50 -13.02
C ILE A 11 -9.65 2.09 -12.05
N SER A 12 -10.85 1.85 -12.58
CA SER A 12 -11.91 1.11 -11.90
C SER A 12 -11.56 -0.37 -11.92
N TYR A 13 -10.38 -0.75 -11.41
CA TYR A 13 -10.24 -2.13 -10.99
C TYR A 13 -11.04 -2.25 -9.70
N GLY A 14 -11.93 -3.24 -9.62
CA GLY A 14 -12.67 -3.57 -8.40
C GLY A 14 -11.74 -4.09 -7.31
N VAL A 15 -10.81 -3.26 -6.87
CA VAL A 15 -9.80 -3.64 -5.89
C VAL A 15 -10.42 -3.54 -4.51
N THR A 16 -10.45 -4.67 -3.82
CA THR A 16 -10.92 -4.74 -2.44
C THR A 16 -10.02 -3.91 -1.54
N LYS A 17 -10.62 -3.12 -0.66
CA LYS A 17 -9.87 -2.35 0.35
C LYS A 17 -9.53 -3.28 1.52
N TRP A 18 -8.44 -2.96 2.20
CA TRP A 18 -8.10 -3.62 3.47
C TRP A 18 -9.14 -3.25 4.54
N GLU A 19 -9.71 -4.25 5.17
CA GLU A 19 -10.74 -4.06 6.20
C GLU A 19 -10.19 -3.26 7.39
N ASN A 20 -11.02 -2.36 7.92
CA ASN A 20 -10.67 -1.48 9.05
C ASN A 20 -9.39 -0.63 8.84
N ASN A 21 -8.97 -0.43 7.59
CA ASN A 21 -7.70 0.21 7.26
C ASN A 21 -6.50 -0.46 7.97
N LYS A 22 -6.60 -1.76 8.25
CA LYS A 22 -5.53 -2.54 8.89
C LYS A 22 -4.89 -3.47 7.88
N VAL A 23 -3.59 -3.34 7.73
CA VAL A 23 -2.78 -4.18 6.85
C VAL A 23 -1.90 -5.05 7.72
N PHE A 24 -2.15 -6.36 7.70
CA PHE A 24 -1.27 -7.31 8.36
C PHE A 24 -0.10 -7.67 7.45
N TYR A 25 1.11 -7.68 7.97
CA TYR A 25 2.30 -8.08 7.22
C TYR A 25 3.24 -8.94 8.06
N TYR A 26 4.16 -9.65 7.40
CA TYR A 26 5.24 -10.36 8.06
C TYR A 26 6.47 -10.43 7.16
N PHE A 27 7.66 -10.57 7.75
CA PHE A 27 8.90 -10.68 7.01
C PHE A 27 9.30 -12.14 6.78
N ASP A 28 9.65 -12.47 5.55
CA ASP A 28 10.28 -13.73 5.21
C ASP A 28 11.75 -13.77 5.71
N ALA A 29 12.29 -14.98 5.87
CA ALA A 29 13.68 -15.20 6.24
C ALA A 29 14.67 -14.59 5.23
N SER A 30 14.24 -14.38 3.98
CA SER A 30 15.05 -13.74 2.95
C SER A 30 15.48 -12.31 3.30
N ILE A 31 14.75 -11.61 4.18
CA ILE A 31 15.04 -10.22 4.52
C ILE A 31 15.95 -10.14 5.75
N PRO A 32 17.14 -9.54 5.65
CA PRO A 32 18.05 -9.38 6.78
C PRO A 32 17.47 -8.45 7.84
N THR A 33 17.81 -8.69 9.10
CA THR A 33 17.31 -7.96 10.28
C THR A 33 17.47 -6.44 10.18
N VAL A 34 18.58 -5.98 9.59
CA VAL A 34 18.85 -4.55 9.34
C VAL A 34 17.78 -3.94 8.43
N ASN A 35 17.42 -4.63 7.35
CA ASN A 35 16.40 -4.15 6.41
C ASN A 35 15.00 -4.18 7.04
N ARG A 36 14.71 -5.15 7.91
CA ARG A 36 13.43 -5.19 8.67
C ARG A 36 13.26 -3.94 9.54
N ALA A 37 14.31 -3.52 10.23
CA ALA A 37 14.28 -2.29 11.04
C ALA A 37 14.02 -1.04 10.18
N TYR A 38 14.69 -0.95 9.02
CA TYR A 38 14.46 0.13 8.06
C TYR A 38 13.02 0.16 7.53
N ILE A 39 12.48 -1.01 7.16
CA ILE A 39 11.10 -1.13 6.67
C ILE A 39 10.11 -0.70 7.75
N ARG A 40 10.30 -1.10 9.01
CA ARG A 40 9.44 -0.66 10.13
C ARG A 40 9.46 0.88 10.29
N THR A 41 10.62 1.52 10.12
CA THR A 41 10.71 2.99 10.15
C THR A 41 9.91 3.63 9.02
N ILE A 42 9.99 3.09 7.80
CA ILE A 42 9.20 3.58 6.66
C ILE A 42 7.71 3.34 6.88
N LEU A 43 7.33 2.19 7.43
CA LEU A 43 5.94 1.90 7.75
C LEU A 43 5.39 2.90 8.76
N ASN A 44 6.13 3.21 9.83
CA ASN A 44 5.74 4.26 10.78
C ASN A 44 5.60 5.63 10.10
N TYR A 45 6.53 5.98 9.20
CA TYR A 45 6.46 7.19 8.39
C TYR A 45 5.22 7.23 7.49
N LEU A 46 4.80 6.08 6.96
CA LEU A 46 3.59 5.95 6.17
C LEU A 46 2.34 6.04 7.04
N MET A 47 2.28 5.37 8.20
CA MET A 47 1.14 5.46 9.15
C MET A 47 0.85 6.91 9.56
N ALA A 48 1.88 7.75 9.67
CA ALA A 48 1.69 9.17 9.96
C ALA A 48 1.07 9.99 8.80
N ARG A 49 1.00 9.44 7.58
CA ARG A 49 0.53 10.13 6.36
C ARG A 49 -0.68 9.47 5.71
N VAL A 50 -0.82 8.17 5.87
CA VAL A 50 -1.93 7.38 5.38
C VAL A 50 -2.67 6.86 6.59
N CYS A 51 -3.99 7.04 6.65
CA CYS A 51 -4.82 6.60 7.77
C CYS A 51 -4.98 5.08 7.79
N ILE A 52 -3.87 4.35 7.81
CA ILE A 52 -3.79 2.90 7.64
C ILE A 52 -2.77 2.37 8.64
N ASP A 53 -3.18 1.35 9.38
CA ASP A 53 -2.40 0.72 10.42
C ASP A 53 -1.68 -0.51 9.87
N PHE A 54 -0.35 -0.52 9.97
CA PHE A 54 0.45 -1.69 9.63
C PHE A 54 0.73 -2.50 10.90
N VAL A 55 0.25 -3.74 10.94
CA VAL A 55 0.42 -4.63 12.09
C VAL A 55 1.20 -5.87 11.67
N GLU A 56 2.29 -6.17 12.37
CA GLU A 56 3.07 -7.38 12.09
C GLU A 56 2.30 -8.60 12.65
N ASN A 57 1.74 -9.44 11.78
CA ASN A 57 0.98 -10.63 12.18
C ASN A 57 1.06 -11.73 11.11
N ALA A 58 1.87 -12.76 11.39
CA ALA A 58 2.02 -13.92 10.54
C ALA A 58 0.87 -14.95 10.64
N ALA A 59 -0.10 -14.76 11.53
CA ALA A 59 -1.25 -15.66 11.70
C ALA A 59 -2.55 -15.12 11.10
N ALA A 60 -2.56 -13.87 10.62
CA ALA A 60 -3.73 -13.27 10.00
C ALA A 60 -4.11 -13.98 8.68
N THR A 61 -5.41 -14.07 8.40
CA THR A 61 -5.94 -14.67 7.15
C THR A 61 -5.55 -13.83 5.94
N ASN A 62 -5.78 -12.53 6.01
CA ASN A 62 -5.38 -11.57 4.99
C ASN A 62 -4.07 -10.93 5.44
N ARG A 63 -2.96 -11.26 4.77
CA ARG A 63 -1.64 -10.78 5.18
C ARG A 63 -0.70 -10.60 4.00
N ILE A 64 0.28 -9.72 4.18
CA ILE A 64 1.32 -9.46 3.20
C ILE A 64 2.61 -10.18 3.64
N LYS A 65 3.08 -11.11 2.82
CA LYS A 65 4.40 -11.72 2.93
C LYS A 65 5.42 -10.81 2.29
N VAL A 66 6.30 -10.22 3.10
CA VAL A 66 7.37 -9.35 2.64
C VAL A 66 8.64 -10.17 2.42
N PHE A 67 9.11 -10.24 1.17
CA PHE A 67 10.31 -10.98 0.80
C PHE A 67 11.20 -10.15 -0.13
N ASP A 68 12.46 -10.53 -0.27
CA ASP A 68 13.39 -9.84 -1.18
C ASP A 68 13.42 -10.57 -2.52
N GLY A 69 12.70 -10.04 -3.50
CA GLY A 69 12.58 -10.61 -4.83
C GLY A 69 13.08 -9.64 -5.89
N ALA A 70 14.39 -9.40 -5.96
CA ALA A 70 15.10 -8.75 -7.08
C ALA A 70 14.30 -7.65 -7.81
N GLY A 71 13.73 -6.70 -7.07
CA GLY A 71 12.77 -5.73 -7.60
C GLY A 71 11.55 -5.52 -6.72
N CYS A 72 10.68 -4.62 -7.19
CA CYS A 72 9.68 -3.97 -6.35
C CYS A 72 8.31 -4.15 -6.97
N TYR A 73 7.56 -5.11 -6.44
CA TYR A 73 6.22 -5.41 -6.93
C TYR A 73 5.30 -5.79 -5.78
N SER A 74 4.05 -5.38 -5.93
CA SER A 74 2.98 -5.62 -4.98
C SER A 74 1.67 -5.79 -5.73
N ALA A 75 0.81 -6.68 -5.23
CA ALA A 75 -0.59 -6.63 -5.59
C ALA A 75 -1.21 -5.31 -5.09
N ILE A 76 -2.12 -4.76 -5.88
CA ILE A 76 -2.88 -3.56 -5.50
C ILE A 76 -4.05 -4.01 -4.61
N GLY A 77 -4.24 -3.37 -3.47
CA GLY A 77 -5.33 -3.62 -2.51
C GLY A 77 -5.32 -5.03 -1.90
N MET A 78 -6.49 -5.51 -1.47
CA MET A 78 -6.65 -6.78 -0.76
C MET A 78 -7.18 -7.86 -1.72
N GLN A 79 -6.31 -8.79 -2.11
CA GLN A 79 -6.68 -9.98 -2.90
C GLN A 79 -7.39 -11.07 -2.08
N GLY A 80 -7.26 -11.02 -0.76
CA GLY A 80 -7.70 -12.09 0.16
C GLY A 80 -6.62 -13.17 0.31
N GLY A 81 -6.42 -13.66 1.53
CA GLY A 81 -5.37 -14.62 1.84
C GLY A 81 -3.96 -14.01 1.99
N GLU A 82 -2.94 -14.84 1.81
CA GLU A 82 -1.54 -14.41 1.80
C GLU A 82 -1.15 -13.80 0.45
N GLN A 83 -0.59 -12.60 0.48
CA GLN A 83 -0.14 -11.88 -0.69
C GLN A 83 1.36 -11.62 -0.61
N SER A 84 2.10 -12.01 -1.64
CA SER A 84 3.53 -11.81 -1.71
C SER A 84 3.86 -10.39 -2.19
N LEU A 85 4.69 -9.68 -1.43
CA LEU A 85 5.15 -8.34 -1.73
C LEU A 85 6.68 -8.34 -1.73
N SER A 86 7.24 -8.07 -2.91
CA SER A 86 8.67 -8.00 -3.07
C SER A 86 9.17 -6.62 -2.67
N LEU A 87 10.13 -6.62 -1.73
CA LEU A 87 10.75 -5.43 -1.20
C LEU A 87 12.26 -5.55 -1.21
N SER A 88 12.85 -4.81 -2.14
CA SER A 88 14.23 -4.37 -2.04
C SER A 88 14.30 -3.05 -1.25
N PRO A 89 15.38 -2.79 -0.52
CA PRO A 89 15.48 -1.66 0.41
C PRO A 89 15.33 -0.27 -0.26
N ASP A 90 15.57 -0.17 -1.56
CA ASP A 90 15.47 1.03 -2.38
C ASP A 90 14.04 1.43 -2.76
N CYS A 91 13.02 0.58 -2.53
CA CYS A 91 11.67 0.80 -3.05
C CYS A 91 10.52 0.58 -2.07
N VAL A 92 10.82 0.50 -0.77
CA VAL A 92 9.83 0.26 0.29
C VAL A 92 8.65 1.23 0.23
N VAL A 93 8.94 2.52 0.01
CA VAL A 93 7.91 3.55 -0.08
C VAL A 93 6.99 3.30 -1.27
N VAL A 94 7.54 2.92 -2.43
CA VAL A 94 6.78 2.74 -3.67
C VAL A 94 5.85 1.54 -3.56
N SER A 95 6.35 0.38 -3.12
CA SER A 95 5.54 -0.83 -3.00
C SER A 95 4.39 -0.67 -2.00
N PHE A 96 4.64 -0.09 -0.81
CA PHE A 96 3.57 0.15 0.16
C PHE A 96 2.61 1.25 -0.30
N CYS A 97 3.11 2.34 -0.88
CA CYS A 97 2.25 3.40 -1.44
C CYS A 97 1.33 2.84 -2.53
N PHE A 98 1.85 2.05 -3.46
CA PHE A 98 1.06 1.53 -4.57
C PHE A 98 0.06 0.46 -4.12
N CYS A 99 0.46 -0.44 -3.23
CA CYS A 99 -0.42 -1.46 -2.65
C CYS A 99 -1.59 -0.82 -1.88
N VAL A 100 -1.31 0.23 -1.10
CA VAL A 100 -2.19 0.73 -0.04
C VAL A 100 -2.91 2.03 -0.42
N ILE A 101 -2.24 2.94 -1.11
CA ILE A 101 -2.71 4.32 -1.41
C ILE A 101 -3.38 4.41 -2.78
N PHE A 102 -3.01 3.56 -3.74
CA PHE A 102 -3.65 3.59 -5.06
C PHE A 102 -5.19 3.49 -5.00
N PRO A 103 -5.82 2.71 -4.08
CA PRO A 103 -7.28 2.77 -3.90
C PRO A 103 -7.78 3.99 -3.08
N PHE A 104 -6.91 4.76 -2.43
CA PHE A 104 -7.27 5.80 -1.47
C PHE A 104 -7.20 7.25 -1.99
N ARG A 105 -6.60 7.51 -3.16
CA ARG A 105 -6.62 8.85 -3.74
C ARG A 105 -7.81 9.07 -4.66
N HIS A 106 -8.99 9.27 -4.03
CA HIS A 106 -9.87 10.42 -4.33
C HIS A 106 -11.06 10.52 -3.34
N SER A 107 -10.78 10.76 -2.05
CA SER A 107 -11.76 11.38 -1.13
C SER A 107 -11.34 12.77 -0.61
N LEU A 108 -10.16 13.28 -0.98
CA LEU A 108 -9.77 14.64 -0.61
C LEU A 108 -10.23 15.62 -1.69
N SER A 109 -11.44 16.15 -1.50
CA SER A 109 -11.87 17.41 -2.09
C SER A 109 -10.81 18.47 -1.80
N VAL A 110 -10.09 18.91 -2.82
CA VAL A 110 -9.30 20.14 -2.74
C VAL A 110 -10.32 21.28 -2.69
N PHE A 111 -10.71 21.65 -1.48
CA PHE A 111 -11.38 22.91 -1.18
C PHE A 111 -10.40 24.05 -1.47
N LYS A 112 -10.68 24.80 -2.53
CA LYS A 112 -10.16 26.13 -2.80
C LYS A 112 -11.28 26.78 -3.62
N GLY A 113 -12.23 27.56 -3.11
CA GLY A 113 -12.27 28.39 -1.92
C GLY A 113 -12.38 29.85 -2.37
N LYS A 114 -13.63 30.35 -2.53
CA LYS A 114 -14.07 31.76 -2.75
C LYS A 114 -13.53 32.41 -4.04
N VAL A 115 -14.25 33.22 -4.82
CA VAL A 115 -15.33 34.21 -4.62
C VAL A 115 -16.34 34.09 -5.75
#